data_AF-A0A0W0SKV8-F1
#
_entry.id   AF-A0A0W0SKV8-F1
#
_cell.length_a   1.000
_cell.length_b   1.000
_cell.length_c   1.000
_cell.angle_alpha   90.00
_cell.angle_beta   90.00
_cell.angle_gamma   90.00
#
_symmetry.space_group_name_H-M   'P 1'
#
loop_
_entity.id
_entity.type
_entity.pdbx_description
1 polymer ?
#
loop_
_entity_poly.entity_id
_entity_poly.type
_entity_poly.pdbx_seq_one_letter_code
_entity_poly.pdbx_strand_id
1 'polypeptide(L)'
;MFNKFFLFAIVLILPSLSFGFYDRKITNQSNYTWIIVDSSRVFAKRGFIQFDRAPDKYPKACLPVNAQAGEACFLEPGQTTYVRYVFIYSSDHRDWEDTRKVITFINPLTYETVLVQLEGDVFEKSLKMESSNPKKLNDSHGDITIFNP
;
A
#
# COMPACT_ATOMS: atom_id res chain seq x y z
N MET A 1 33.54 -25.39 -24.08
CA MET A 1 33.85 -24.32 -23.12
C MET A 1 32.74 -23.27 -23.20
N PHE A 2 31.80 -23.29 -22.26
CA PHE A 2 30.69 -22.31 -22.24
C PHE A 2 31.27 -20.93 -21.91
N ASN A 3 31.07 -19.99 -22.82
CA ASN A 3 31.77 -18.71 -22.82
C ASN A 3 31.24 -17.82 -21.69
N LYS A 4 32.04 -17.63 -20.61
CA LYS A 4 31.67 -16.81 -19.44
C LYS A 4 31.27 -15.37 -19.80
N PHE A 5 31.73 -14.87 -20.94
CA PHE A 5 31.35 -13.57 -21.49
C PHE A 5 29.89 -13.52 -21.97
N PHE A 6 29.34 -14.64 -22.45
CA PHE A 6 27.94 -14.73 -22.91
C PHE A 6 26.95 -14.67 -21.73
N LEU A 7 27.34 -15.22 -20.57
CA LEU A 7 26.53 -15.15 -19.34
C LEU A 7 26.44 -13.71 -18.81
N PHE A 8 27.54 -12.96 -18.85
CA PHE A 8 27.58 -11.55 -18.45
C PHE A 8 26.69 -10.67 -19.33
N ALA A 9 26.67 -10.92 -20.65
CA ALA A 9 25.80 -10.20 -21.57
C ALA A 9 24.31 -10.48 -21.31
N ILE A 10 23.94 -11.74 -21.00
CA ILE A 10 22.55 -12.09 -20.66
C ILE A 10 22.09 -11.42 -19.36
N VAL A 11 22.96 -11.30 -18.35
CA VAL A 11 22.64 -10.62 -17.08
C VAL A 11 22.42 -9.12 -17.30
N LEU A 12 23.15 -8.49 -18.21
CA LEU A 12 23.03 -7.05 -18.51
C LEU A 12 21.83 -6.69 -19.40
N ILE A 13 21.24 -7.66 -20.11
CA ILE A 13 20.08 -7.46 -21.01
C ILE A 13 18.75 -7.79 -20.32
N LEU A 14 18.77 -8.40 -19.12
CA LEU A 14 17.54 -8.61 -18.36
C LEU A 14 16.95 -7.24 -17.95
N PRO A 15 15.66 -6.98 -18.21
CA PRO A 15 15.03 -5.75 -17.81
C PRO A 15 15.22 -5.55 -16.31
N SER A 16 15.76 -4.41 -15.93
CA SER A 16 16.00 -4.09 -14.53
C SER A 16 14.65 -3.81 -13.87
N LEU A 17 14.21 -4.75 -13.03
CA LEU A 17 13.07 -4.52 -12.14
C LEU A 17 13.49 -3.53 -11.06
N SER A 18 12.82 -2.38 -11.03
CA SER A 18 13.03 -1.34 -10.04
C SER A 18 11.85 -1.33 -9.05
N PHE A 19 12.15 -1.04 -7.78
CA PHE A 19 11.15 -1.00 -6.71
C PHE A 19 11.08 0.39 -6.09
N GLY A 20 9.85 0.90 -5.95
CA GLY A 20 9.54 2.10 -5.17
C GLY A 20 8.83 1.72 -3.87
N PHE A 21 9.24 2.31 -2.75
CA PHE A 21 8.62 2.08 -1.45
C PHE A 21 8.14 3.40 -0.85
N TYR A 22 6.89 3.42 -0.41
CA TYR A 22 6.32 4.56 0.30
C TYR A 22 5.64 4.06 1.56
N ASP A 23 6.06 4.57 2.72
CA ASP A 23 5.45 4.24 4.00
C ASP A 23 4.45 5.32 4.38
N ARG A 24 3.24 4.92 4.79
CA ARG A 24 2.21 5.83 5.32
C ARG A 24 1.65 5.32 6.63
N LYS A 25 1.18 6.25 7.44
CA LYS A 25 0.56 5.98 8.72
C LYS A 25 -0.95 5.81 8.52
N ILE A 26 -1.54 4.83 9.19
CA ILE A 26 -2.99 4.71 9.32
C ILE A 26 -3.34 4.80 10.81
N THR A 27 -4.27 5.68 11.17
CA THR A 27 -4.74 5.86 12.55
C THR A 27 -6.25 5.71 12.61
N ASN A 28 -6.73 4.90 13.56
CA ASN A 28 -8.15 4.78 13.83
C ASN A 28 -8.55 5.71 14.98
N GLN A 29 -9.30 6.77 14.68
CA GLN A 29 -9.92 7.66 15.67
C GLN A 29 -11.43 7.45 15.77
N SER A 30 -11.98 6.41 15.14
CA SER A 30 -13.37 6.02 15.34
C SER A 30 -13.57 5.25 16.65
N ASN A 31 -14.83 5.00 17.01
CA ASN A 31 -15.21 4.22 18.20
C ASN A 31 -15.43 2.72 17.90
N TYR A 32 -15.02 2.23 16.73
CA TYR A 32 -15.09 0.81 16.36
C TYR A 32 -13.84 0.34 15.62
N THR A 33 -13.61 -0.97 15.62
CA THR A 33 -12.50 -1.60 14.90
C THR A 33 -12.76 -1.59 13.40
N TRP A 34 -11.77 -1.16 12.62
CA TRP A 34 -11.80 -1.26 11.15
C TRP A 34 -11.05 -2.49 10.67
N ILE A 35 -11.59 -3.16 9.65
CA ILE A 35 -10.86 -4.15 8.88
C ILE A 35 -10.25 -3.43 7.67
N ILE A 36 -8.94 -3.54 7.51
CA ILE A 36 -8.17 -2.87 6.46
C ILE A 36 -7.57 -3.95 5.59
N VAL A 37 -7.84 -3.93 4.29
CA VAL A 37 -7.39 -4.96 3.35
C VAL A 37 -6.68 -4.37 2.14
N ASP A 38 -5.65 -5.06 1.67
CA ASP A 38 -5.04 -4.75 0.36
C ASP A 38 -5.98 -5.22 -0.74
N SER A 39 -6.61 -4.27 -1.44
CA SER A 39 -7.47 -4.52 -2.59
C SER A 39 -6.78 -4.24 -3.91
N SER A 40 -5.47 -3.97 -3.89
CA SER A 40 -4.70 -3.64 -5.08
C SER A 40 -4.70 -4.77 -6.10
N ARG A 41 -4.79 -6.04 -5.70
CA ARG A 41 -4.84 -7.16 -6.66
C ARG A 41 -6.13 -7.20 -7.49
N VAL A 42 -7.21 -6.63 -6.96
CA VAL A 42 -8.51 -6.56 -7.66
C VAL A 42 -8.55 -5.38 -8.61
N PHE A 43 -7.98 -4.24 -8.18
CA PHE A 43 -8.12 -2.96 -8.88
C PHE A 43 -6.86 -2.50 -9.63
N ALA A 44 -5.71 -3.15 -9.44
CA ALA A 44 -4.43 -2.74 -10.01
C ALA A 44 -3.56 -3.92 -10.45
N LYS A 45 -2.76 -3.72 -11.50
CA LYS A 45 -1.99 -4.78 -12.15
C LYS A 45 -0.56 -4.96 -11.63
N ARG A 46 0.02 -3.98 -10.92
CA ARG A 46 1.44 -3.99 -10.52
C ARG A 46 1.66 -3.41 -9.13
N GLY A 47 2.29 -4.18 -8.22
CA GLY A 47 2.61 -3.77 -6.85
C GLY A 47 1.54 -4.15 -5.82
N PHE A 48 1.89 -4.08 -4.54
CA PHE A 48 1.08 -4.59 -3.42
C PHE A 48 1.33 -3.80 -2.16
N ILE A 49 0.52 -4.05 -1.13
CA ILE A 49 0.54 -3.33 0.13
C ILE A 49 0.98 -4.28 1.23
N GLN A 50 1.82 -3.78 2.14
CA GLN A 50 2.31 -4.56 3.27
C GLN A 50 2.07 -3.82 4.58
N PHE A 51 1.23 -4.39 5.43
CA PHE A 51 1.01 -3.88 6.77
C PHE A 51 2.23 -4.11 7.66
N ASP A 52 2.54 -3.14 8.51
CA ASP A 52 3.61 -3.15 9.52
C ASP A 52 5.03 -3.47 9.01
N ARG A 53 5.27 -3.35 7.70
CA ARG A 53 6.59 -3.59 7.10
C ARG A 53 7.48 -2.36 7.00
N ALA A 54 7.19 -1.32 7.79
CA ALA A 54 8.10 -0.20 8.05
C ALA A 54 8.96 -0.53 9.28
N PRO A 55 10.17 -1.10 9.12
CA PRO A 55 10.93 -1.70 10.21
C PRO A 55 11.33 -0.68 11.29
N ASP A 56 11.54 0.57 10.86
CA ASP A 56 11.97 1.74 11.63
C ASP A 56 10.81 2.56 12.22
N LYS A 57 9.55 2.25 11.87
CA LYS A 57 8.39 3.02 12.31
C LYS A 57 7.58 2.27 13.38
N TYR A 58 7.17 3.01 14.39
CA TYR A 58 6.25 2.60 15.46
C TYR A 58 5.09 3.58 15.53
N PRO A 59 3.88 3.16 15.91
CA PRO A 59 3.47 1.80 16.36
C PRO A 59 3.11 0.80 15.24
N LYS A 60 3.08 -0.50 15.58
CA LYS A 60 2.75 -1.64 14.69
C LYS A 60 1.53 -2.39 15.23
N ALA A 61 0.33 -1.88 14.97
CA ALA A 61 -0.90 -2.49 15.47
C ALA A 61 -1.37 -3.72 14.67
N CYS A 62 -0.92 -3.88 13.42
CA CYS A 62 -1.28 -4.96 12.49
C CYS A 62 -0.27 -6.13 12.51
N LEU A 63 0.27 -6.48 13.68
CA LEU A 63 1.20 -7.60 13.83
C LEU A 63 0.49 -8.94 13.56
N PRO A 64 1.21 -10.07 13.36
CA PRO A 64 0.60 -11.37 13.03
C PRO A 64 -0.50 -11.87 13.97
N VAL A 65 -0.58 -11.33 15.20
CA VAL A 65 -1.65 -11.61 16.17
C VAL A 65 -2.98 -10.93 15.76
N ASN A 66 -2.90 -9.77 15.12
CA ASN A 66 -4.04 -8.97 14.62
C ASN A 66 -4.22 -9.07 13.09
N ALA A 67 -3.30 -9.74 12.39
CA ALA A 67 -3.36 -9.95 10.95
C ALA A 67 -3.60 -11.44 10.66
N GLN A 68 -4.81 -11.81 10.23
CA GLN A 68 -5.00 -13.13 9.62
C GLN A 68 -4.24 -13.16 8.29
N ALA A 69 -3.20 -14.00 8.23
CA ALA A 69 -2.48 -14.40 7.03
C ALA A 69 -2.33 -13.29 5.95
N GLY A 70 -1.61 -12.21 6.29
CA GLY A 70 -0.94 -11.35 5.31
C GLY A 70 -1.80 -10.48 4.38
N GLU A 71 -3.13 -10.50 4.47
CA GLU A 71 -3.99 -9.76 3.54
C GLU A 71 -4.99 -8.79 4.23
N ALA A 72 -5.22 -8.93 5.54
CA ALA A 72 -6.10 -8.06 6.32
C ALA A 72 -5.47 -7.63 7.66
N CYS A 73 -5.73 -6.39 8.08
CA CYS A 73 -5.42 -5.86 9.40
C CYS A 73 -6.70 -5.41 10.12
N PHE A 74 -6.82 -5.78 11.40
CA PHE A 74 -7.83 -5.22 12.31
C PHE A 74 -7.21 -4.09 13.13
N LEU A 75 -7.73 -2.87 12.97
CA LEU A 75 -7.22 -1.68 13.65
C LEU A 75 -8.27 -1.19 14.66
N GLU A 76 -8.02 -1.42 15.94
CA GLU A 76 -8.95 -1.06 17.02
C GLU A 76 -9.00 0.46 17.26
N PRO A 77 -10.04 0.97 17.96
CA PRO A 77 -10.13 2.39 18.33
C PRO A 77 -8.85 2.90 19.02
N GLY A 78 -8.34 4.04 18.56
CA GLY A 78 -7.15 4.70 19.09
C GLY A 78 -5.82 4.10 18.62
N GLN A 79 -5.83 3.03 17.83
CA GLN A 79 -4.60 2.41 17.34
C GLN A 79 -4.07 3.08 16.08
N THR A 80 -2.75 2.97 15.92
CA THR A 80 -2.01 3.42 14.73
C THR A 80 -1.18 2.25 14.20
N THR A 81 -1.07 2.17 12.88
CA THR A 81 -0.22 1.22 12.14
C THR A 81 0.50 1.97 11.03
N TYR A 82 1.52 1.34 10.44
CA TYR A 82 2.14 1.79 9.20
C TYR A 82 1.93 0.78 8.10
N VAL A 83 1.75 1.30 6.90
CA VAL A 83 1.59 0.52 5.69
C VAL A 83 2.67 0.91 4.70
N ARG A 84 3.28 -0.09 4.07
CA ARG A 84 4.26 0.09 2.99
C ARG A 84 3.61 -0.23 1.65
N TYR A 85 3.54 0.78 0.79
CA TYR A 85 3.19 0.60 -0.61
C TYR A 85 4.41 0.18 -1.39
N VAL A 86 4.33 -0.98 -2.04
CA VAL A 86 5.38 -1.53 -2.90
C VAL A 86 4.97 -1.35 -4.34
N PHE A 87 5.77 -0.59 -5.08
CA PHE A 87 5.59 -0.38 -6.50
C PHE A 87 6.68 -1.12 -7.27
N ILE A 88 6.29 -1.82 -8.34
CA ILE A 88 7.19 -2.63 -9.16
C ILE A 88 7.17 -2.06 -10.58
N TYR A 89 8.33 -1.65 -11.07
CA TYR A 89 8.50 -1.05 -12.39
C TYR A 89 9.49 -1.87 -13.22
N SER A 90 9.25 -1.98 -14.52
CA SER A 90 10.20 -2.55 -15.48
C SER A 90 10.87 -1.40 -16.24
N SER A 91 12.20 -1.44 -16.39
CA SER A 91 12.97 -0.44 -17.15
C SER A 91 12.45 -0.22 -18.59
N ASP A 92 11.81 -1.23 -19.16
CA ASP A 92 11.40 -1.26 -20.57
C ASP A 92 9.98 -0.71 -20.77
N HIS A 93 9.20 -0.58 -19.69
CA HIS A 93 7.89 0.03 -19.71
C HIS A 93 7.94 1.37 -18.99
N ARG A 94 8.41 2.38 -19.75
CA ARG A 94 8.09 3.79 -19.51
C ARG A 94 6.61 4.12 -19.73
N ASP A 95 5.80 3.11 -20.05
CA ASP A 95 4.36 3.23 -20.10
C ASP A 95 3.86 3.31 -18.66
N TRP A 96 3.47 4.55 -18.35
CA TRP A 96 2.59 5.09 -17.33
C TRP A 96 1.36 4.23 -17.02
N GLU A 97 1.53 2.93 -16.76
CA GLU A 97 0.47 2.18 -16.09
C GLU A 97 0.34 2.80 -14.71
N ASP A 98 -0.60 3.76 -14.59
CA ASP A 98 -1.04 4.37 -13.36
C ASP A 98 -0.94 3.33 -12.26
N THR A 99 0.11 3.43 -11.44
CA THR A 99 0.31 2.44 -10.39
C THR A 99 -0.64 2.81 -9.28
N ARG A 100 -1.91 2.49 -9.47
CA ARG A 100 -2.96 2.68 -8.48
C ARG A 100 -2.79 1.60 -7.43
N LYS A 101 -2.94 1.97 -6.17
CA LYS A 101 -2.98 1.06 -5.03
C LYS A 101 -4.30 1.30 -4.34
N VAL A 102 -5.02 0.25 -4.00
CA VAL A 102 -6.34 0.39 -3.38
C VAL A 102 -6.33 -0.31 -2.04
N ILE A 103 -6.60 0.46 -0.99
CA ILE A 103 -6.90 -0.08 0.34
C ILE A 103 -8.40 0.02 0.55
N THR A 104 -9.01 -1.04 1.05
CA THR A 104 -10.41 -1.01 1.49
C THR A 104 -10.47 -1.01 3.00
N PHE A 105 -11.27 -0.09 3.54
CA PHE A 105 -11.64 -0.02 4.95
C PHE A 105 -13.06 -0.55 5.07
N ILE A 106 -13.26 -1.56 5.92
CA ILE A 106 -14.54 -2.22 6.13
C ILE A 106 -14.92 -2.06 7.60
N ASN A 107 -16.10 -1.50 7.85
CA ASN A 107 -16.71 -1.52 9.17
C ASN A 107 -17.40 -2.89 9.36
N PRO A 108 -16.93 -3.76 10.27
CA PRO A 108 -17.50 -5.09 10.44
C PRO A 108 -18.91 -5.07 11.05
N LEU A 109 -19.33 -3.96 11.66
CA LEU A 109 -20.66 -3.83 12.28
C LEU A 109 -21.73 -3.45 11.26
N THR A 110 -21.40 -2.58 10.30
CA THR A 110 -22.36 -2.02 9.33
C THR A 110 -22.14 -2.50 7.91
N TYR A 111 -21.02 -3.17 7.63
CA TYR A 111 -20.54 -3.50 6.28
C TYR A 111 -20.31 -2.29 5.37
N GLU A 112 -20.22 -1.08 5.94
CA GLU A 112 -19.80 0.08 5.19
C GLU A 112 -18.37 -0.13 4.68
N THR A 113 -18.14 0.19 3.41
CA THR A 113 -16.84 0.10 2.77
C THR A 113 -16.38 1.47 2.28
N VAL A 114 -15.14 1.82 2.60
CA VAL A 114 -14.48 3.01 2.09
C VAL A 114 -13.24 2.57 1.32
N LEU A 115 -13.18 2.97 0.05
CA LEU A 115 -12.06 2.70 -0.84
C LEU A 115 -11.13 3.91 -0.81
N VAL A 116 -9.85 3.64 -0.63
CA VAL A 116 -8.78 4.64 -0.76
C VAL A 116 -7.89 4.23 -1.90
N GLN A 117 -7.94 5.01 -2.97
CA GLN A 117 -7.01 4.90 -4.08
C GLN A 117 -5.81 5.81 -3.81
N LEU A 118 -4.63 5.25 -3.94
CA LEU A 118 -3.37 5.97 -3.88
C LEU A 118 -2.72 5.88 -5.24
N GLU A 119 -2.45 7.05 -5.79
CA GLU A 119 -1.81 7.23 -7.08
C GLU A 119 -0.42 7.80 -6.82
N GLY A 120 0.61 7.08 -7.25
CA GLY A 120 1.99 7.54 -7.16
C GLY A 120 2.42 8.17 -8.48
N ASP A 121 2.87 9.41 -8.44
CA ASP A 121 3.70 9.98 -9.51
C ASP A 121 5.17 9.65 -9.18
N VAL A 122 5.74 8.77 -9.99
CA VAL A 122 7.10 8.24 -9.80
C VAL A 122 8.17 9.30 -10.05
N PHE A 123 7.89 10.29 -10.91
CA PHE A 123 8.82 11.36 -11.25
C PHE A 123 8.78 12.51 -10.24
N GLU A 124 7.59 12.86 -9.77
CA GLU A 124 7.43 13.91 -8.76
C GLU A 124 7.63 13.41 -7.32
N LYS A 125 7.74 12.08 -7.12
CA LYS A 125 7.69 11.44 -5.79
C LYS A 125 6.46 11.88 -4.99
N SER A 126 5.39 12.24 -5.69
CA SER A 126 4.15 12.70 -5.08
C SER A 126 3.17 11.54 -4.98
N LEU A 127 2.44 11.46 -3.86
CA LEU A 127 1.39 10.47 -3.65
C LEU A 127 0.08 11.23 -3.54
N LYS A 128 -0.82 11.03 -4.50
CA LYS A 128 -2.18 11.57 -4.45
C LYS A 128 -3.11 10.51 -3.85
N MET A 129 -4.07 10.95 -3.06
CA MET A 129 -5.04 10.09 -2.40
C MET A 129 -6.45 10.50 -2.80
N GLU A 130 -7.23 9.54 -3.25
CA GLU A 130 -8.66 9.70 -3.50
C GLU A 130 -9.42 8.72 -2.60
N SER A 131 -10.49 9.21 -1.96
CA SER A 131 -11.34 8.39 -1.12
C SER A 131 -12.77 8.44 -1.62
N SER A 132 -13.45 7.28 -1.60
CA SER A 132 -14.90 7.23 -1.81
C SER A 132 -15.70 7.95 -0.72
N ASN A 133 -15.08 8.30 0.41
CA ASN A 133 -15.69 9.09 1.48
C ASN A 133 -14.67 10.07 2.14
N PRO A 134 -14.55 11.31 1.62
CA PRO A 134 -13.53 12.27 2.06
C PRO A 134 -13.74 12.79 3.49
N LYS A 135 -14.93 12.62 4.08
CA LYS A 135 -15.20 13.04 5.47
C LYS A 135 -14.59 12.09 6.50
N LYS A 136 -14.38 10.83 6.10
CA LYS A 136 -13.91 9.77 7.01
C LYS A 136 -12.41 9.56 6.97
N LEU A 137 -11.70 10.07 5.97
CA LEU A 137 -10.27 9.81 5.74
C LEU A 137 -9.54 11.09 5.32
N ASN A 138 -8.48 11.49 6.03
CA ASN A 138 -7.77 12.74 5.73
C ASN A 138 -6.24 12.69 5.99
N ASP A 139 -5.45 12.96 4.94
CA ASP A 139 -4.25 13.81 4.91
C ASP A 139 -3.84 14.04 3.43
N SER A 140 -3.48 15.26 3.05
CA SER A 140 -2.95 15.61 1.72
C SER A 140 -1.58 14.99 1.41
N HIS A 141 -0.93 14.35 2.39
CA HIS A 141 0.37 13.70 2.25
C HIS A 141 0.27 12.16 2.16
N GLY A 142 -0.94 11.61 2.20
CA GLY A 142 -1.22 10.17 2.06
C GLY A 142 -1.18 9.38 3.37
N ASP A 143 -1.03 10.03 4.52
CA ASP A 143 -1.40 9.43 5.81
C ASP A 143 -2.94 9.33 5.90
N ILE A 144 -3.44 8.32 6.59
CA ILE A 144 -4.87 8.04 6.64
C ILE A 144 -5.32 8.08 8.10
N THR A 145 -6.17 9.05 8.45
CA THR A 145 -6.87 9.05 9.75
C THR A 145 -8.33 8.71 9.53
N ILE A 146 -8.82 7.66 10.19
CA ILE A 146 -10.20 7.21 10.10
C ILE A 146 -11.02 7.85 11.22
N PHE A 147 -11.98 8.69 10.87
CA PHE A 147 -12.82 9.41 11.83
C PHE A 147 -14.16 8.71 12.04
N ASN A 148 -14.80 8.99 13.18
CA ASN A 148 -16.22 8.67 13.35
C ASN A 148 -17.05 9.37 12.26
N PRO A 149 -18.06 8.67 11.69
CA PRO A 149 -19.08 9.32 10.86
C PRO A 149 -19.75 10.51 11.56
#